data_AF-A0A5N7WK86-F1
#
_entry.id   AF-A0A5N7WK86-F1
#
_cell.length_a   1.000
_cell.length_b   1.000
_cell.length_c   1.000
_cell.angle_alpha   90.00
_cell.angle_beta   90.00
_cell.angle_gamma   90.00
#
_symmetry.space_group_name_H-M   'P 1'
#
loop_
_entity.id
_entity.type
_entity.pdbx_description
1 polymer ?
#
loop_
_entity_poly.entity_id
_entity_poly.type
_entity_poly.pdbx_seq_one_letter_code
_entity_poly.pdbx_strand_id
1 'polypeptide(L)'
;MKVDISEAEWSLIQEARAKQAAKRQAEEFRLAVAETAAGFFRHLDQAGLEPSFPEFVGGFGYQDEAATLVYEYVLQLRKVLWK
;
A
#
# COMPACT_ATOMS: atom_id res chain seq x y z
N MET A 1 30.60 -28.43 3.39
CA MET A 1 31.25 -27.24 3.98
C MET A 1 30.26 -26.64 4.96
N LYS A 2 30.48 -26.77 6.28
CA LYS A 2 29.65 -26.07 7.28
C LYS A 2 30.16 -24.64 7.31
N VAL A 3 29.30 -23.68 6.97
CA VAL A 3 29.62 -22.26 7.09
C VAL A 3 29.44 -21.93 8.57
N ASP A 4 30.53 -21.75 9.30
CA ASP A 4 30.51 -21.19 10.66
C ASP A 4 30.28 -19.68 10.53
N ILE A 5 29.04 -19.27 10.73
CA ILE A 5 28.61 -17.87 10.70
C ILE A 5 28.73 -17.36 12.13
N SER A 6 29.46 -16.26 12.33
CA SER A 6 29.54 -15.60 13.64
C SER A 6 28.20 -14.98 14.03
N GLU A 7 27.96 -14.78 15.33
CA GLU A 7 26.72 -14.13 15.80
C GLU A 7 26.50 -12.74 15.18
N ALA A 8 27.59 -11.99 14.93
CA ALA A 8 27.53 -10.69 14.28
C ALA A 8 27.08 -10.78 12.80
N GLU A 9 27.59 -11.76 12.05
CA GLU A 9 27.17 -12.02 10.67
C GLU A 9 25.73 -12.54 10.61
N TRP A 10 25.32 -13.34 11.59
CA TRP A 10 23.93 -13.78 11.71
C TRP A 10 22.98 -12.62 11.95
N SER A 11 23.35 -11.67 12.82
CA SER A 11 22.57 -10.45 13.06
C SER A 11 22.40 -9.63 11.78
N LEU A 12 23.47 -9.41 11.02
CA LEU A 12 23.42 -8.69 9.74
C LEU A 12 22.52 -9.38 8.71
N ILE A 13 22.54 -10.72 8.65
CA ILE A 13 21.65 -11.49 7.77
C ILE A 13 20.19 -11.32 8.18
N GLN A 14 19.88 -11.33 9.48
CA GLN A 14 18.52 -11.12 9.96
C GLN A 14 18.01 -9.71 9.68
N GLU A 15 18.85 -8.68 9.90
CA GLU A 15 18.52 -7.30 9.54
C GLU A 15 18.27 -7.14 8.04
N ALA A 16 19.13 -7.74 7.20
CA ALA A 16 18.96 -7.70 5.76
C ALA A 16 17.65 -8.37 5.31
N ARG A 17 17.30 -9.51 5.93
CA ARG A 17 16.03 -10.20 5.67
C ARG A 17 14.82 -9.38 6.11
N ALA A 18 14.87 -8.78 7.31
CA ALA A 18 13.81 -7.91 7.82
C ALA A 18 13.61 -6.69 6.91
N LYS A 19 14.69 -6.05 6.47
CA LYS A 19 14.64 -4.92 5.53
C LYS A 19 14.06 -5.33 4.17
N GLN A 20 14.43 -6.51 3.68
CA GLN A 20 13.88 -7.02 2.42
C GLN A 20 12.40 -7.38 2.54
N ALA A 21 11.97 -7.96 3.66
CA ALA A 21 10.57 -8.27 3.93
C ALA A 21 9.73 -6.99 4.01
N ALA A 22 10.20 -5.97 4.72
CA ALA A 22 9.55 -4.66 4.80
C ALA A 22 9.43 -4.00 3.41
N LYS A 23 10.47 -4.11 2.57
CA LYS A 23 10.42 -3.59 1.20
C LYS A 23 9.35 -4.29 0.35
N ARG A 24 9.24 -5.62 0.44
CA ARG A 24 8.21 -6.39 -0.30
C ARG A 24 6.81 -6.04 0.16
N GLN A 25 6.57 -5.97 1.48
CA GLN A 25 5.27 -5.55 2.00
C GLN A 25 4.89 -4.13 1.55
N ALA A 26 5.84 -3.20 1.52
CA ALA A 26 5.60 -1.85 1.02
C ALA A 26 5.25 -1.83 -0.48
N GLU A 27 5.86 -2.71 -1.27
CA GLU A 27 5.61 -2.83 -2.71
C GLU A 27 4.25 -3.49 -3.00
N GLU A 28 3.92 -4.56 -2.29
CA GLU A 28 2.59 -5.19 -2.31
C GLU A 28 1.49 -4.21 -1.90
N PHE A 29 1.73 -3.44 -0.83
CA PHE A 29 0.82 -2.37 -0.40
C PHE A 29 0.64 -1.30 -1.48
N ARG A 30 1.72 -0.83 -2.12
CA ARG A 30 1.62 0.15 -3.22
C ARG A 30 0.81 -0.38 -4.39
N LEU A 31 1.01 -1.64 -4.78
CA LEU A 31 0.26 -2.26 -5.88
C LEU A 31 -1.23 -2.36 -5.54
N ALA A 32 -1.56 -2.85 -4.34
CA ALA A 32 -2.93 -2.93 -3.86
C ALA A 32 -3.61 -1.56 -3.81
N VAL A 33 -2.92 -0.53 -3.32
CA VAL A 33 -3.42 0.86 -3.28
C VAL A 33 -3.66 1.40 -4.69
N ALA A 34 -2.77 1.13 -5.65
CA ALA A 34 -2.91 1.62 -7.02
C ALA A 34 -4.10 0.96 -7.74
N GLU A 35 -4.30 -0.33 -7.56
CA GLU A 35 -5.47 -1.05 -8.11
C GLU A 35 -6.78 -0.52 -7.52
N THR A 36 -6.83 -0.37 -6.20
CA THR A 36 -7.97 0.21 -5.50
C THR A 36 -8.26 1.64 -5.96
N ALA A 37 -7.22 2.47 -6.12
CA ALA A 37 -7.35 3.83 -6.64
C ALA A 37 -8.00 3.86 -8.02
N ALA A 38 -7.52 3.00 -8.93
CA ALA A 38 -8.06 2.92 -10.29
C ALA A 38 -9.52 2.48 -10.32
N GLY A 39 -9.91 1.52 -9.46
CA GLY A 39 -11.30 1.10 -9.29
C GLY A 39 -12.18 2.22 -8.74
N PHE A 40 -11.70 2.93 -7.73
CA PHE A 40 -12.44 4.02 -7.07
C PHE A 40 -12.66 5.20 -8.01
N PHE A 41 -11.63 5.67 -8.72
CA PHE A 41 -11.81 6.79 -9.66
C PHE A 41 -12.72 6.43 -10.82
N ARG A 42 -12.63 5.20 -11.35
CA ARG A 42 -13.57 4.75 -12.39
C ARG A 42 -15.01 4.74 -11.88
N HIS A 43 -15.23 4.29 -10.65
CA HIS A 43 -16.56 4.31 -10.05
C HIS A 43 -17.10 5.74 -9.89
N LEU A 44 -16.26 6.66 -9.37
CA LEU A 44 -16.60 8.07 -9.23
C LEU A 44 -16.93 8.75 -10.56
N ASP A 45 -16.11 8.51 -11.60
CA ASP A 45 -16.31 9.06 -12.94
C ASP A 45 -17.62 8.55 -13.57
N GLN A 46 -17.97 7.27 -13.35
CA GLN A 46 -19.23 6.70 -13.82
C GLN A 46 -20.45 7.22 -13.07
N ALA A 47 -20.31 7.49 -11.78
CA ALA A 47 -21.39 7.99 -10.93
C ALA A 47 -21.53 9.53 -10.97
N GLY A 48 -20.54 10.25 -11.52
CA GLY A 48 -20.48 11.71 -11.47
C GLY A 48 -20.29 12.25 -10.05
N LEU A 49 -19.62 11.47 -9.19
CA LEU A 49 -19.43 11.79 -7.78
C LEU A 49 -18.01 12.29 -7.50
N GLU A 50 -17.87 13.15 -6.50
CA GLU A 50 -16.56 13.52 -5.95
C GLU A 50 -16.07 12.45 -4.95
N PRO A 51 -14.75 12.29 -4.79
CA PRO A 51 -14.20 11.34 -3.83
C PRO A 51 -14.60 11.71 -2.41
N SER A 52 -15.15 10.74 -1.69
CA SER A 52 -15.42 10.84 -0.27
C SER A 52 -14.96 9.58 0.48
N PHE A 53 -14.55 9.75 1.73
CA PHE A 53 -14.11 8.64 2.58
C PHE A 53 -15.23 7.62 2.84
N PRO A 54 -16.50 8.02 3.08
CA PRO A 54 -17.59 7.06 3.22
C PRO A 54 -17.81 6.18 1.97
N GLU A 55 -17.74 6.77 0.77
CA GLU A 55 -17.86 6.02 -0.49
C GLU A 55 -16.68 5.07 -0.70
N PHE A 56 -15.48 5.49 -0.30
CA PHE A 56 -14.29 4.65 -0.35
C PHE A 56 -14.41 3.42 0.57
N VAL A 57 -14.82 3.62 1.83
CA VAL A 57 -14.99 2.53 2.80
C VAL A 57 -16.15 1.62 2.41
N GLY A 58 -17.29 2.20 2.00
CA GLY A 58 -18.49 1.45 1.61
C GLY A 58 -18.31 0.64 0.32
N GLY A 59 -17.53 1.14 -0.64
CA GLY A 59 -17.30 0.48 -1.92
C GLY A 59 -16.14 -0.53 -1.93
N PHE A 60 -15.11 -0.33 -1.10
CA PHE A 60 -13.85 -1.09 -1.20
C PHE A 60 -13.50 -1.88 0.07
N GLY A 61 -14.34 -1.83 1.11
CA GLY A 61 -14.27 -2.77 2.23
C GLY A 61 -13.06 -2.63 3.16
N TYR A 62 -12.33 -1.51 3.08
CA TYR A 62 -11.25 -1.21 4.03
C TYR A 62 -11.84 -0.82 5.39
N GLN A 63 -11.44 -1.53 6.45
CA GLN A 63 -11.81 -1.22 7.84
C GLN A 63 -10.56 -0.76 8.62
N ASP A 64 -10.77 0.02 9.67
CA ASP A 64 -9.76 0.54 10.63
C ASP A 64 -8.77 1.61 10.10
N GLU A 65 -7.75 1.96 10.90
CA GLU A 65 -6.74 3.01 10.62
C GLU A 65 -6.03 2.83 9.27
N ALA A 66 -5.94 1.60 8.78
CA ALA A 66 -5.42 1.29 7.46
C ALA A 66 -6.27 1.90 6.33
N ALA A 67 -7.59 2.03 6.52
CA ALA A 67 -8.50 2.61 5.53
C ALA A 67 -8.21 4.09 5.29
N THR A 68 -7.94 4.84 6.35
CA THR A 68 -7.59 6.28 6.27
C THR A 68 -6.28 6.46 5.50
N LEU A 69 -5.25 5.69 5.84
CA LEU A 69 -3.95 5.74 5.17
C LEU A 69 -4.04 5.40 3.68
N VAL A 70 -4.79 4.34 3.34
CA VAL A 70 -5.01 3.96 1.94
C VAL A 70 -5.76 5.07 1.21
N TYR A 71 -6.85 5.59 1.78
CA TYR A 71 -7.64 6.65 1.17
C TYR A 71 -6.83 7.93 0.89
N GLU A 72 -6.03 8.38 1.85
CA GLU A 72 -5.14 9.53 1.66
C GLU A 72 -4.14 9.29 0.52
N TYR A 73 -3.58 8.08 0.44
CA TYR A 73 -2.65 7.72 -0.62
C TYR A 73 -3.32 7.66 -2.00
N VAL A 74 -4.55 7.15 -2.06
CA VAL A 74 -5.39 7.18 -3.27
C VAL A 74 -5.61 8.64 -3.71
N LEU A 75 -5.97 9.55 -2.82
CA LEU A 75 -6.15 10.96 -3.14
C LEU A 75 -4.85 11.63 -3.63
N GLN A 76 -3.70 11.28 -3.06
CA GLN A 76 -2.40 11.76 -3.53
C GLN A 76 -2.10 11.27 -4.95
N LEU A 77 -2.41 10.01 -5.26
CA LEU A 77 -2.28 9.46 -6.62
C LEU A 77 -3.18 10.20 -7.62
N ARG A 78 -4.44 10.53 -7.25
CA ARG A 78 -5.33 11.33 -8.11
C ARG A 78 -4.67 12.63 -8.56
N LYS A 79 -4.07 13.36 -7.62
CA LYS A 79 -3.41 14.66 -7.88
C LYS A 79 -2.20 14.55 -8.81
N VAL A 80 -1.53 13.41 -8.82
CA VAL A 80 -0.36 13.17 -9.69
C VAL A 80 -0.80 12.74 -11.09
N LEU A 81 -1.82 11.90 -11.20
CA LEU A 81 -2.29 11.34 -12.47
C LEU A 81 -3.18 12.29 -13.28
N TRP A 82 -3.99 13.13 -12.63
CA TRP A 82 -4.92 14.07 -13.27
C TRP A 82 -4.45 15.53 -13.15
N LYS A 83 -3.31 15.85 -13.78
CA LYS A 83 -2.90 17.24 -14.05
C LYS A 83 -3.55 17.81 -15.30
#